data_AF-A0A9E0HII3-F1
#
_entry.id   AF-A0A9E0HII3-F1
#
_cell.length_a   1.000
_cell.length_b   1.000
_cell.length_c   1.000
_cell.angle_alpha   90.00
_cell.angle_beta   90.00
_cell.angle_gamma   90.00
#
_symmetry.space_group_name_H-M   'P 1'
#
loop_
_entity.id
_entity.type
_entity.pdbx_description
1 polymer ?
#
loop_
_entity_poly.entity_id
_entity_poly.type
_entity_poly.pdbx_seq_one_letter_code
_entity_poly.pdbx_strand_id
1 'polypeptide(L)'
;MIVASTVVAELAAQHAHLRRLLDRCDALLAAIDAGEVGAAALAAEVRRLRQAFTDHQAFEDDHLALFGPTDGHRDHHADLAAGLADDPAVLALAVVLRDLRDHLTHEDALLATLMPST
;
A
#
# COMPACT_ATOMS: atom_id res chain seq x y z
N MET A 1 5.18 -26.40 -3.18
CA MET A 1 3.79 -25.90 -3.17
C MET A 1 3.41 -25.23 -1.85
N ILE A 2 3.79 -25.77 -0.68
CA ILE A 2 3.44 -25.19 0.63
C ILE A 2 4.02 -23.77 0.83
N VAL A 3 5.29 -23.54 0.50
CA VAL A 3 5.95 -22.23 0.69
C VAL A 3 5.30 -21.11 -0.12
N ALA A 4 4.95 -21.37 -1.40
CA ALA A 4 4.27 -20.38 -2.25
C ALA A 4 2.88 -20.00 -1.71
N SER A 5 2.15 -20.95 -1.11
CA SER A 5 0.84 -20.69 -0.50
C SER A 5 0.93 -19.79 0.74
N THR A 6 1.99 -19.92 1.54
CA THR A 6 2.17 -19.08 2.73
C THR A 6 2.56 -17.65 2.36
N VAL A 7 3.41 -17.46 1.34
CA VAL A 7 3.82 -16.14 0.85
C VAL A 7 2.61 -15.37 0.28
N VAL A 8 1.77 -16.04 -0.52
CA VAL A 8 0.57 -15.38 -1.08
C VAL A 8 -0.44 -15.02 0.02
N ALA A 9 -0.61 -15.86 1.03
CA ALA A 9 -1.49 -15.54 2.16
C ALA A 9 -0.97 -14.34 2.99
N GLU A 10 0.34 -14.25 3.18
CA GLU A 10 0.97 -13.13 3.87
C GLU A 10 0.80 -11.82 3.08
N LEU A 11 1.02 -11.83 1.77
CA LEU A 11 0.78 -10.64 0.92
C LEU A 11 -0.67 -10.19 0.94
N ALA A 12 -1.61 -11.13 0.84
CA ALA A 12 -3.04 -10.80 0.96
C ALA A 12 -3.35 -10.14 2.32
N ALA A 13 -2.71 -10.59 3.41
CA ALA A 13 -2.86 -9.99 4.73
C ALA A 13 -2.25 -8.58 4.79
N GLN A 14 -1.08 -8.36 4.18
CA GLN A 14 -0.43 -7.06 4.06
C GLN A 14 -1.28 -6.08 3.23
N HIS A 15 -1.82 -6.51 2.08
CA HIS A 15 -2.71 -5.69 1.26
C HIS A 15 -3.97 -5.29 2.03
N ALA A 16 -4.58 -6.24 2.75
CA ALA A 16 -5.71 -5.94 3.61
C ALA A 16 -5.35 -4.93 4.72
N HIS A 17 -4.13 -5.00 5.26
CA HIS A 17 -3.65 -4.04 6.24
C HIS A 17 -3.45 -2.65 5.64
N LEU A 18 -2.80 -2.55 4.48
CA LEU A 18 -2.58 -1.30 3.75
C LEU A 18 -3.90 -0.63 3.37
N ARG A 19 -4.89 -1.39 2.90
CA ARG A 19 -6.25 -0.88 2.63
C ARG A 19 -6.91 -0.26 3.86
N ARG A 20 -6.82 -0.91 5.02
CA ARG A 20 -7.34 -0.32 6.27
C ARG A 20 -6.65 0.99 6.66
N LEU A 21 -5.37 1.15 6.34
CA LEU A 21 -4.63 2.40 6.57
C LEU A 21 -5.08 3.47 5.57
N LEU A 22 -5.23 3.12 4.30
CA LEU A 22 -5.75 4.01 3.25
C LEU A 22 -7.16 4.52 3.57
N ASP A 23 -8.07 3.64 4.00
CA ASP A 23 -9.44 4.02 4.39
C ASP A 23 -9.46 4.99 5.57
N ARG A 24 -8.52 4.82 6.52
CA ARG A 24 -8.36 5.76 7.65
C ARG A 24 -7.80 7.10 7.19
N CYS A 25 -6.86 7.13 6.25
CA CYS A 25 -6.38 8.38 5.66
C CYS A 25 -7.51 9.16 4.97
N ASP A 26 -8.36 8.48 4.19
CA ASP A 26 -9.53 9.13 3.54
C ASP A 26 -10.52 9.69 4.55
N ALA A 27 -10.84 8.92 5.60
CA ALA A 27 -11.73 9.38 6.66
C ALA A 27 -11.16 10.61 7.38
N LEU A 28 -9.85 10.64 7.63
CA LEU A 28 -9.17 11.78 8.24
C LEU A 28 -9.12 12.99 7.31
N LEU A 29 -8.92 12.79 6.00
CA LEU A 29 -9.00 13.87 5.01
C LEU A 29 -10.39 14.51 5.01
N ALA A 30 -11.45 13.71 4.97
CA ALA A 30 -12.83 14.20 5.04
C ALA A 30 -13.11 14.95 6.36
N ALA A 31 -12.61 14.44 7.49
CA ALA A 31 -12.77 15.09 8.80
C ALA A 31 -11.97 16.40 8.91
N ILE A 32 -10.80 16.51 8.26
CA ILE A 32 -10.02 17.76 8.17
C ILE A 32 -10.77 18.80 7.34
N ASP A 33 -11.32 18.41 6.19
CA ASP A 33 -12.11 19.29 5.33
C ASP A 33 -13.38 19.78 6.04
N ALA A 34 -13.97 18.93 6.90
CA ALA A 34 -15.10 19.29 7.77
C ALA A 34 -14.70 20.12 9.01
N GLY A 35 -13.41 20.29 9.28
CA GLY A 35 -12.90 21.02 10.45
C GLY A 35 -13.04 20.26 11.79
N GLU A 36 -13.29 18.95 11.76
CA GLU A 36 -13.53 18.11 12.93
C GLU A 36 -12.23 17.67 13.62
N VAL A 37 -11.15 17.54 12.86
CA VAL A 37 -9.83 17.13 13.37
C VAL A 37 -8.71 17.97 12.75
N GLY A 38 -7.58 18.06 13.44
CA GLY A 38 -6.38 18.72 12.92
C GLY A 38 -5.52 17.80 12.05
N ALA A 39 -4.68 18.41 11.20
CA ALA A 39 -3.76 17.72 10.29
C ALA A 39 -2.78 16.74 10.97
N ALA A 40 -2.51 16.91 12.26
CA ALA A 40 -1.62 16.03 13.03
C ALA A 40 -2.11 14.56 13.06
N ALA A 41 -3.43 14.34 13.07
CA ALA A 41 -4.00 12.99 13.05
C ALA A 41 -3.73 12.29 11.70
N LEU A 42 -3.93 13.01 10.59
CA LEU A 42 -3.59 12.53 9.25
C LEU A 42 -2.09 12.26 9.12
N ALA A 43 -1.24 13.17 9.58
CA ALA A 43 0.22 12.97 9.54
C ALA A 43 0.67 11.71 10.31
N ALA A 44 0.02 11.40 11.45
CA ALA A 44 0.31 10.18 12.19
C ALA A 44 -0.10 8.91 11.42
N GLU A 45 -1.25 8.96 10.73
CA GLU A 45 -1.72 7.82 9.95
C GLU A 45 -0.89 7.62 8.67
N VAL A 46 -0.48 8.69 7.99
CA VAL A 46 0.44 8.63 6.84
C VAL A 46 1.77 8.00 7.23
N ARG A 47 2.33 8.31 8.41
CA ARG A 47 3.56 7.64 8.89
C ARG A 47 3.37 6.14 9.10
N ARG A 48 2.19 5.71 9.58
CA ARG A 48 1.88 4.27 9.73
C ARG A 48 1.74 3.59 8.38
N LEU A 49 1.06 4.24 7.44
CA LEU A 49 0.93 3.77 6.06
C LEU A 49 2.30 3.62 5.39
N ARG A 50 3.16 4.63 5.52
CA ARG A 50 4.54 4.59 5.01
C ARG A 50 5.31 3.40 5.57
N GLN A 51 5.30 3.20 6.89
CA GLN A 51 6.00 2.07 7.50
C GLN A 51 5.47 0.73 6.98
N ALA A 52 4.15 0.54 6.97
CA ALA A 52 3.54 -0.69 6.49
C ALA A 52 3.85 -0.95 5.01
N PHE A 53 3.91 0.11 4.19
CA PHE A 53 4.26 0.01 2.78
C PHE A 53 5.74 -0.36 2.60
N THR A 54 6.66 0.24 3.37
CA THR A 54 8.07 -0.16 3.37
C THR A 54 8.26 -1.62 3.77
N ASP A 55 7.53 -2.09 4.79
CA ASP A 55 7.61 -3.50 5.23
C ASP A 55 7.11 -4.45 4.13
N HIS A 56 6.03 -4.06 3.44
CA HIS A 56 5.47 -4.79 2.31
C HIS A 56 6.44 -4.86 1.12
N GLN A 57 7.04 -3.73 0.73
CA GLN A 57 8.05 -3.70 -0.34
C GLN A 57 9.23 -4.63 -0.05
N ALA A 58 9.76 -4.58 1.18
CA ALA A 58 10.85 -5.45 1.59
C ALA A 58 10.44 -6.94 1.50
N PHE A 59 9.20 -7.26 1.87
CA PHE A 59 8.69 -8.61 1.76
C PHE A 59 8.56 -9.07 0.29
N GLU A 60 8.08 -8.21 -0.61
CA GLU A 60 8.02 -8.51 -2.04
C GLU A 60 9.42 -8.70 -2.65
N ASP A 61 10.36 -7.83 -2.30
CA ASP A 61 11.76 -7.91 -2.77
C ASP A 61 12.42 -9.24 -2.35
N ASP A 62 12.17 -9.70 -1.12
CA ASP A 62 12.65 -11.01 -0.63
C ASP A 62 12.03 -12.20 -1.38
N HIS A 63 10.90 -11.99 -2.07
CA HIS A 63 10.11 -13.05 -2.73
C HIS A 63 9.91 -12.81 -4.24
N LEU A 64 10.68 -11.91 -4.86
CA LEU A 64 10.60 -11.50 -6.27
C LEU A 64 10.47 -12.65 -7.28
N ALA A 65 11.11 -13.79 -7.01
CA ALA A 65 11.05 -14.96 -7.88
C ALA A 65 9.63 -15.54 -8.05
N LEU A 66 8.69 -15.23 -7.16
CA LEU A 66 7.29 -15.65 -7.23
C LEU A 66 6.41 -14.71 -8.06
N PHE A 67 6.80 -13.44 -8.18
CA PHE A 67 6.02 -12.39 -8.85
C PHE A 67 6.60 -12.02 -10.22
N GLY A 68 7.82 -12.48 -10.49
CA GLY A 68 8.55 -12.23 -11.73
C GLY A 68 9.26 -10.88 -11.71
N PRO A 69 10.35 -10.71 -12.47
CA PRO A 69 10.97 -9.40 -12.64
C PRO A 69 10.05 -8.54 -13.50
N THR A 70 9.36 -7.60 -12.89
CA THR A 70 8.65 -6.53 -13.59
C THR A 70 9.55 -5.31 -13.60
N ASP A 71 10.27 -5.12 -14.70
CA ASP A 71 10.95 -3.85 -14.99
C ASP A 71 9.92 -2.71 -14.80
N GLY A 72 10.19 -1.81 -13.86
CA GLY A 72 9.31 -0.70 -13.48
C GLY A 72 8.50 -0.87 -12.18
N HIS A 73 8.42 -2.05 -11.57
CA HIS A 73 7.70 -2.25 -10.30
C HIS A 73 8.39 -1.58 -9.12
N ARG A 74 9.70 -1.78 -9.00
CA ARG A 74 10.53 -1.09 -7.99
C ARG A 74 10.53 0.42 -8.16
N ASP A 75 10.49 0.90 -9.40
CA ASP A 75 10.42 2.34 -9.68
C ASP A 75 9.07 2.90 -9.24
N HIS A 76 7.97 2.19 -9.52
CA HIS A 76 6.63 2.57 -9.06
C HIS A 76 6.51 2.55 -7.52
N HIS A 77 7.10 1.54 -6.86
CA HIS A 77 7.26 1.48 -5.41
C HIS A 77 8.04 2.68 -4.85
N ALA A 78 9.13 3.08 -5.50
CA ALA A 78 9.92 4.23 -5.10
C ALA A 78 9.12 5.54 -5.23
N ASP A 79 8.36 5.70 -6.32
CA ASP A 79 7.49 6.85 -6.54
C ASP A 79 6.39 6.96 -5.46
N LEU A 80 5.72 5.84 -5.15
CA LEU A 80 4.71 5.76 -4.09
C LEU A 80 5.32 6.07 -2.71
N ALA A 81 6.50 5.55 -2.42
CA ALA A 81 7.21 5.81 -1.16
C ALA A 81 7.62 7.29 -1.04
N ALA A 82 8.07 7.91 -2.13
CA ALA A 82 8.38 9.33 -2.18
C ALA A 82 7.12 10.19 -1.97
N GLY A 83 5.97 9.76 -2.50
CA GLY A 83 4.68 10.41 -2.29
C GLY A 83 4.17 10.38 -0.85
N LEU A 84 4.62 9.40 -0.05
CA LEU A 84 4.29 9.24 1.38
C LEU A 84 5.29 9.95 2.33
N ALA A 85 6.11 10.87 1.82
CA ALA A 85 7.12 11.60 2.61
C ALA A 85 6.51 12.44 3.76
N ASP A 86 7.37 12.93 4.65
CA ASP A 86 7.00 13.46 5.99
C ASP A 86 6.08 14.70 6.00
N ASP A 87 5.88 15.37 4.87
CA ASP A 87 5.00 16.55 4.77
C ASP A 87 4.31 16.65 3.39
N PRO A 88 3.26 15.84 3.13
CA PRO A 88 2.56 15.89 1.87
C PRO A 88 1.50 17.00 1.91
N ALA A 89 1.53 17.92 0.93
CA ALA A 89 0.40 18.78 0.68
C ALA A 89 -0.87 17.92 0.45
N VAL A 90 -2.01 18.29 1.05
CA VAL A 90 -3.24 17.49 1.08
C VAL A 90 -3.66 16.96 -0.31
N LEU A 91 -3.54 17.80 -1.36
CA LEU A 91 -3.85 17.40 -2.74
C LEU A 91 -2.84 16.39 -3.32
N ALA A 92 -1.55 16.52 -2.98
CA ALA A 92 -0.54 15.56 -3.38
C ALA A 92 -0.75 14.21 -2.68
N LEU A 93 -1.13 14.23 -1.40
CA LEU A 93 -1.45 13.01 -0.66
C LEU A 93 -2.63 12.26 -1.28
N ALA A 94 -3.71 12.95 -1.63
CA ALA A 94 -4.90 12.32 -2.22
C ALA A 94 -4.59 11.57 -3.54
N VAL A 95 -3.66 12.08 -4.34
CA VAL A 95 -3.18 11.40 -5.56
C VAL A 95 -2.39 10.14 -5.19
N VAL A 96 -1.43 10.26 -4.27
CA VAL A 96 -0.60 9.12 -3.82
C VAL A 96 -1.45 8.00 -3.20
N LEU A 97 -2.46 8.35 -2.39
CA LEU A 97 -3.38 7.36 -1.80
C LEU A 97 -4.20 6.63 -2.87
N ARG A 98 -4.56 7.30 -3.97
CA ARG A 98 -5.24 6.67 -5.10
C ARG A 98 -4.31 5.73 -5.84
N ASP A 99 -3.11 6.19 -6.18
CA ASP A 99 -2.13 5.38 -6.91
C ASP A 99 -1.76 4.12 -6.13
N LEU A 100 -1.62 4.22 -4.79
CA LEU A 100 -1.38 3.05 -3.94
C LEU A 100 -2.56 2.06 -3.93
N ARG A 101 -3.81 2.52 -4.06
CA ARG A 101 -4.97 1.60 -4.21
C ARG A 101 -4.97 0.88 -5.53
N ASP A 102 -4.65 1.58 -6.61
CA ASP A 102 -4.61 1.02 -7.96
C ASP A 102 -3.50 -0.04 -8.03
N HIS A 103 -2.35 0.24 -7.42
CA HIS A 103 -1.26 -0.70 -7.24
C HIS A 103 -1.68 -1.98 -6.49
N LEU A 104 -2.28 -1.86 -5.30
CA LEU A 104 -2.75 -3.03 -4.53
C LEU A 104 -3.84 -3.82 -5.28
N THR A 105 -4.66 -3.15 -6.08
CA THR A 105 -5.69 -3.80 -6.91
C THR A 105 -5.06 -4.61 -8.03
N HIS A 106 -4.01 -4.08 -8.65
CA HIS A 106 -3.24 -4.78 -9.67
C HIS A 106 -2.57 -6.04 -9.09
N GLU A 107 -1.88 -5.91 -7.96
CA GLU A 107 -1.20 -7.04 -7.33
C GLU A 107 -2.17 -8.10 -6.82
N ASP A 108 -3.30 -7.73 -6.21
CA ASP A 108 -4.35 -8.69 -5.83
C ASP A 108 -4.85 -9.53 -7.01
N ALA A 109 -5.00 -8.91 -8.18
CA ALA A 109 -5.40 -9.64 -9.38
C ALA A 109 -4.34 -10.66 -9.79
N LEU A 110 -3.05 -10.32 -9.68
CA LEU A 110 -1.94 -11.25 -9.91
C LEU A 110 -1.93 -12.38 -8.87
N LEU A 111 -2.07 -12.06 -7.59
CA LEU A 111 -2.12 -13.04 -6.49
C LEU A 111 -3.27 -14.04 -6.69
N ALA A 112 -4.44 -13.58 -7.15
CA ALA A 112 -5.57 -14.44 -7.46
C ALA A 112 -5.27 -15.45 -8.58
N THR A 113 -4.40 -15.10 -9.54
CA THR A 113 -3.96 -16.06 -10.58
C THR A 113 -3.00 -17.13 -10.05
N LEU A 114 -2.26 -16.83 -8.98
CA LEU A 114 -1.30 -17.73 -8.33
C LEU A 114 -1.97 -18.71 -7.35
N MET A 115 -3.22 -18.43 -6.95
CA MET A 115 -4.05 -19.28 -6.09
C MET A 115 -5.34 -19.70 -6.82
N PRO A 116 -5.28 -20.63 -7.80
CA PRO A 116 -6.49 -21.12 -8.43
C PRO A 116 -7.39 -21.76 -7.37
N SER A 117 -8.64 -21.29 -7.29
CA SER A 117 -9.64 -21.82 -6.36
C SER A 117 -9.77 -23.33 -6.58
N THR A 118 -9.34 -24.13 -5.58
CA THR A 118 -9.60 -25.57 -5.51
C THR A 118 -11.04 -25.84 -5.13
#